data_AF-A0A419S1U5-F1
#
_entry.id   AF-A0A419S1U5-F1
#
_cell.length_a   1.000
_cell.length_b   1.000
_cell.length_c   1.000
_cell.angle_alpha   90.00
_cell.angle_beta   90.00
_cell.angle_gamma   90.00
#
_symmetry.space_group_name_H-M   'P 1'
#
loop_
_entity.id
_entity.type
_entity.pdbx_description
1 polymer ?
#
loop_
_entity_poly.entity_id
_entity_poly.type
_entity_poly.pdbx_seq_one_letter_code
_entity_poly.pdbx_strand_id
1 'polypeptide(L)'
;MKVQKILFCIFCVGILLFISNLSFAQCAMCTATVESNLEGGGNTASSLNTGIMYLLAAPYLVVAGIGFLWYKKYRRKEAVIDIKPEKINLN
;
A
#
# COMPACT_ATOMS: atom_id res chain seq x y z
N MET A 1 16.35 35.50 -1.10
CA MET A 1 16.14 34.39 -2.07
C MET A 1 15.68 33.07 -1.44
N LYS A 2 16.28 32.59 -0.33
CA LYS A 2 15.88 31.29 0.29
C LYS A 2 14.48 31.33 0.92
N VAL A 3 14.16 32.38 1.67
CA VAL A 3 12.84 32.56 2.31
C VAL A 3 11.72 32.69 1.28
N GLN A 4 11.95 33.40 0.18
CA GLN A 4 10.97 33.56 -0.90
C GLN A 4 10.67 32.23 -1.62
N LYS A 5 11.68 31.35 -1.77
CA LYS A 5 11.47 29.99 -2.30
C LYS A 5 10.69 29.11 -1.32
N ILE A 6 10.95 29.24 -0.02
CA ILE A 6 10.20 28.52 1.03
C ILE A 6 8.74 28.98 1.05
N LEU A 7 8.50 30.29 0.98
CA LEU A 7 7.14 30.86 0.93
C LEU A 7 6.37 30.37 -0.30
N PHE A 8 7.04 30.34 -1.46
CA PHE A 8 6.47 29.82 -2.69
C PHE A 8 6.13 28.33 -2.58
N CYS A 9 7.03 27.51 -2.03
CA CYS A 9 6.74 26.08 -1.80
C CYS A 9 5.56 25.87 -0.85
N ILE A 10 5.48 26.63 0.24
CA ILE A 10 4.35 26.55 1.20
C ILE A 10 3.04 26.94 0.52
N PHE A 11 3.06 27.99 -0.30
CA PHE A 11 1.89 28.42 -1.06
C PHE A 11 1.43 27.38 -2.08
N CYS A 12 2.35 26.78 -2.84
CA CYS A 12 2.05 25.71 -3.78
C CYS A 12 1.49 24.46 -3.09
N VAL A 13 2.07 24.05 -1.96
CA VAL A 13 1.55 22.94 -1.15
C VAL A 13 0.16 23.26 -0.61
N GLY A 14 -0.06 24.49 -0.13
CA GLY A 14 -1.37 24.96 0.31
C GLY A 14 -2.43 24.82 -0.78
N ILE A 15 -2.14 25.30 -2.00
CA ILE A 15 -3.06 25.19 -3.15
C ILE A 15 -3.40 23.73 -3.47
N LEU A 16 -2.41 22.83 -3.47
CA LEU A 16 -2.62 21.40 -3.78
C LEU A 16 -3.59 20.73 -2.78
N LEU A 17 -3.56 21.14 -1.51
CA LEU A 17 -4.49 20.62 -0.50
C LEU A 17 -5.93 21.04 -0.75
N PHE A 18 -6.16 22.24 -1.29
CA PHE A 18 -7.51 22.76 -1.60
C PHE A 18 -8.12 22.18 -2.89
N ILE A 19 -7.29 21.71 -3.84
CA ILE A 19 -7.76 21.14 -5.13
C ILE A 19 -8.35 19.72 -4.97
N SER A 20 -8.18 19.08 -3.82
CA SER A 20 -8.68 17.71 -3.55
C SER A 20 -10.20 17.53 -3.64
N ASN A 21 -11.00 18.61 -3.66
CA ASN A 21 -12.45 18.56 -3.58
C ASN A 21 -13.19 18.61 -4.93
N LEU A 22 -12.49 18.64 -6.07
CA LEU A 22 -13.11 18.59 -7.39
C LEU A 22 -12.97 17.18 -7.97
N SER A 23 -13.85 16.26 -7.57
CA SER A 23 -13.88 14.88 -8.07
C SER A 23 -14.47 14.80 -9.49
N PHE A 24 -13.85 15.48 -10.45
CA PHE A 24 -14.01 15.10 -11.86
C PHE A 24 -12.99 14.00 -12.14
N ALA A 25 -13.48 12.81 -12.50
CA ALA A 25 -12.64 11.67 -12.82
C ALA A 25 -11.69 12.04 -13.97
N GLN A 26 -10.39 12.14 -13.69
CA GLN A 26 -9.38 12.62 -14.65
C GLN A 26 -8.85 11.52 -15.59
N CYS A 27 -9.39 10.30 -15.52
CA CYS A 27 -8.94 9.17 -16.33
C CYS A 27 -10.15 8.55 -17.05
N ALA A 28 -10.04 8.36 -18.37
CA ALA A 28 -11.08 7.76 -19.22
C ALA A 28 -11.58 6.39 -18.72
N MET A 29 -10.73 5.66 -17.99
CA MET A 29 -11.07 4.37 -17.38
C MET A 29 -12.15 4.49 -16.29
N CYS A 30 -12.13 5.56 -15.50
CA CYS A 30 -13.13 5.80 -14.47
C CYS A 30 -14.47 6.23 -15.10
N THR A 31 -14.44 7.02 -16.17
CA THR A 31 -15.63 7.47 -16.90
C THR A 31 -16.36 6.30 -17.57
N ALA A 32 -15.65 5.45 -18.33
CA ALA A 32 -16.25 4.30 -19.00
C ALA A 32 -16.90 3.32 -17.99
N THR A 33 -16.28 3.15 -16.83
CA THR A 33 -16.83 2.28 -15.77
C THR A 33 -18.12 2.87 -15.17
N VAL A 34 -18.18 4.18 -14.94
CA VAL A 34 -19.39 4.84 -14.42
C VAL A 34 -20.51 4.83 -15.45
N GLU A 35 -20.20 5.11 -16.71
CA GLU A 35 -21.17 5.15 -17.81
C GLU A 35 -21.85 3.80 -18.02
N SER A 36 -21.09 2.70 -18.10
CA SER A 36 -21.67 1.35 -18.19
C SER A 36 -22.47 0.93 -16.96
N ASN A 37 -22.18 1.47 -15.77
CA ASN A 37 -22.95 1.20 -14.55
C ASN A 37 -24.28 1.98 -14.51
N LEU A 38 -24.29 3.21 -15.02
CA LEU A 38 -25.49 4.04 -15.10
C LEU A 38 -26.46 3.54 -16.18
N GLU A 39 -25.94 3.09 -17.34
CA GLU A 39 -26.74 2.47 -18.41
C GLU A 39 -27.44 1.18 -17.95
N GLY A 40 -26.86 0.46 -16.99
CA GLY A 40 -27.46 -0.72 -16.34
C GLY A 40 -28.44 -0.41 -15.21
N GLY A 41 -28.73 0.86 -14.92
CA GLY A 41 -29.66 1.28 -13.85
C GLY A 41 -29.06 1.29 -12.42
N GLY A 42 -27.72 1.26 -12.29
CA GLY A 42 -27.03 1.23 -11.00
C GLY A 42 -26.61 2.61 -10.47
N ASN A 43 -26.84 2.88 -9.17
CA ASN A 43 -26.43 4.11 -8.48
C ASN A 43 -24.93 4.11 -8.04
N THR A 44 -24.04 3.63 -8.91
CA THR A 44 -22.65 3.22 -8.56
C THR A 44 -21.62 4.36 -8.60
N ALA A 45 -22.02 5.63 -8.71
CA ALA A 45 -21.05 6.74 -8.73
C ALA A 45 -20.30 6.92 -7.39
N SER A 46 -20.94 6.63 -6.26
CA SER A 46 -20.35 6.72 -4.91
C SER A 46 -19.47 5.51 -4.56
N SER A 47 -19.75 4.34 -5.14
CA SER A 47 -19.10 3.06 -4.80
C SER A 47 -17.79 2.80 -5.56
N LEU A 48 -17.42 3.64 -6.53
CA LEU A 48 -16.22 3.43 -7.34
C LEU A 48 -14.92 3.64 -6.55
N ASN A 49 -14.86 4.66 -5.69
CA ASN A 49 -13.70 4.93 -4.84
C ASN A 49 -13.46 3.80 -3.83
N THR A 50 -14.53 3.19 -3.32
CA THR A 50 -14.44 1.99 -2.49
C THR A 50 -13.91 0.80 -3.29
N GLY A 51 -14.38 0.60 -4.53
CA GLY A 51 -13.89 -0.47 -5.41
C GLY A 51 -12.39 -0.37 -5.71
N ILE A 52 -11.88 0.84 -5.96
CA ILE A 52 -10.44 1.08 -6.20
C ILE A 52 -9.62 0.73 -4.96
N MET A 53 -10.06 1.12 -3.77
CA MET A 53 -9.40 0.76 -2.51
C MET A 53 -9.37 -0.75 -2.29
N TYR A 54 -10.44 -1.47 -2.62
CA TYR A 54 -10.48 -2.93 -2.53
C TYR A 54 -9.52 -3.61 -3.51
N LEU A 55 -9.50 -3.17 -4.77
CA LEU A 55 -8.58 -3.69 -5.80
C LEU A 55 -7.13 -3.39 -5.48
N LEU A 56 -6.84 -2.21 -4.91
CA LEU A 56 -5.51 -1.83 -4.45
C LEU A 56 -5.09 -2.68 -3.22
N ALA A 57 -5.98 -2.92 -2.26
CA ALA A 57 -5.67 -3.66 -1.05
C ALA A 57 -5.39 -5.14 -1.30
N ALA A 58 -6.08 -5.76 -2.26
CA ALA A 58 -5.98 -7.19 -2.58
C ALA A 58 -4.53 -7.69 -2.79
N PRO A 59 -3.69 -7.10 -3.67
CA PRO A 59 -2.32 -7.56 -3.87
C PRO A 59 -1.45 -7.44 -2.62
N TYR A 60 -1.62 -6.38 -1.82
CA TYR A 60 -0.87 -6.23 -0.56
C TYR A 60 -1.26 -7.28 0.48
N LEU A 61 -2.55 -7.61 0.60
CA LEU A 61 -3.03 -8.65 1.51
C LEU A 61 -2.52 -10.03 1.11
N VAL A 62 -2.49 -10.35 -0.18
CA VAL A 62 -1.94 -11.62 -0.70
C VAL A 62 -0.44 -11.73 -0.37
N VAL A 63 0.33 -10.68 -0.65
CA VAL A 63 1.78 -10.66 -0.37
C VAL A 63 2.04 -10.77 1.14
N ALA A 64 1.29 -10.03 1.97
CA ALA A 64 1.41 -10.10 3.42
C ALA A 64 1.08 -11.50 3.96
N GLY A 65 0.02 -12.14 3.45
CA GLY A 65 -0.35 -13.51 3.82
C GLY A 65 0.74 -14.53 3.49
N ILE A 66 1.26 -14.49 2.26
CA ILE A 66 2.36 -15.38 1.83
C ILE A 66 3.61 -15.14 2.68
N GLY A 67 3.99 -13.87 2.88
CA GLY A 67 5.14 -13.49 3.69
C GLY A 67 5.03 -13.97 5.14
N PHE A 68 3.84 -13.83 5.75
CA PHE A 68 3.57 -14.30 7.10
C PHE A 68 3.69 -15.82 7.24
N LEU A 69 3.10 -16.58 6.30
CA LEU A 69 3.19 -18.04 6.29
C LEU A 69 4.64 -18.52 6.10
N TRP A 70 5.40 -17.86 5.21
CA TRP A 70 6.80 -18.15 5.00
C TRP A 70 7.64 -17.88 6.27
N TYR A 71 7.47 -16.71 6.88
CA TYR A 71 8.14 -16.37 8.13
C TYR A 71 7.84 -17.38 9.24
N LYS A 72 6.57 -17.75 9.43
CA LYS A 72 6.17 -18.73 10.45
C LYS A 72 6.78 -20.11 10.20
N LYS A 73 6.88 -20.54 8.94
CA LYS A 73 7.41 -21.86 8.57
C LYS A 73 8.94 -21.93 8.68
N TYR A 74 9.64 -20.86 8.32
CA TYR A 74 11.11 -20.85 8.22
C TYR A 74 11.82 -20.16 9.37
N ARG A 75 11.08 -19.63 10.36
CA ARG A 75 11.67 -19.15 11.61
C ARG A 75 12.37 -20.32 12.31
N ARG A 76 13.70 -20.37 12.19
CA ARG A 76 14.58 -21.32 12.88
C ARG A 76 14.32 -21.21 14.37
N LYS A 77 13.92 -22.32 15.00
CA LYS A 77 14.01 -22.45 16.45
C LYS A 77 15.49 -22.54 16.79
N GLU A 78 15.92 -21.85 17.85
CA GLU A 78 17.31 -21.93 18.29
C GLU A 78 17.67 -23.40 18.50
N ALA A 79 18.65 -23.88 17.74
CA ALA A 79 19.21 -25.19 17.98
C ALA A 79 19.99 -25.08 19.28
N VAL A 80 19.53 -25.76 20.33
CA VAL A 80 20.31 -25.94 21.55
C VAL A 80 21.54 -26.75 21.14
N ILE A 81 22.67 -26.07 20.95
CA ILE A 81 23.94 -26.71 20.62
C ILE A 81 24.48 -27.22 21.95
N ASP A 82 24.27 -28.50 22.23
CA ASP A 82 24.87 -29.18 23.37
C ASP A 82 26.35 -29.43 23.05
N ILE A 83 27.22 -28.49 23.42
CA ILE A 83 28.67 -28.68 23.34
C ILE A 83 29.07 -29.55 24.52
N LYS A 84 29.21 -30.86 24.27
CA LYS A 84 29.81 -31.77 25.24
C LYS A 84 31.21 -31.27 25.58
N PRO A 85 31.53 -31.00 26.86
CA PRO A 85 32.87 -30.57 27.25
C PRO A 85 33.82 -31.76 27.17
N GLU A 86 34.32 -32.04 25.97
CA GLU A 86 35.39 -33.00 25.76
C GLU A 86 36.73 -32.27 25.79
N LYS A 87 37.61 -32.73 26.67
CA LYS A 87 38.99 -32.26 26.79
C LYS A 87 39.77 -32.68 25.54
N ILE A 88 40.00 -31.71 24.65
CA ILE A 88 40.81 -31.90 23.45
C ILE A 88 42.27 -32.01 23.88
N ASN A 89 42.81 -33.23 23.89
CA ASN A 89 44.22 -33.48 24.16
C ASN A 89 45.01 -33.16 22.88
N LEU A 90 45.57 -31.96 22.85
CA LEU A 90 46.57 -31.55 21.85
C LEU A 90 47.93 -31.99 22.39
N ASN A 91 48.48 -33.06 21.80
CA ASN A 91 49.84 -33.56 22.06
C ASN A 91 50.90 -32.62 21.47
#